data_AF-A0A7R9DT80-F1
#
_entry.id   AF-A0A7R9DT80-F1
#
_cell.length_a   1.000
_cell.length_b   1.000
_cell.length_c   1.000
_cell.angle_alpha   90.00
_cell.angle_beta   90.00
_cell.angle_gamma   90.00
#
_symmetry.space_group_name_H-M   'P 1'
#
loop_
_entity.id
_entity.type
_entity.pdbx_description
1 polymer ?
#
loop_
_entity_poly.entity_id
_entity_poly.type
_entity_poly.pdbx_seq_one_letter_code
_entity_poly.pdbx_strand_id
1 'polypeptide(L)'
;QNKLIRKLFKENEIKNLKVPTKVKVSAAKPSPVSSSKQHKKTVGSQFRDSLNMLMGTLNATTPHYVRCIKPNDEKQAFEYNPMRAVQQLRACGVLETIRISAAGFPS
;
A
#
# COMPACT_ATOMS: atom_id res chain seq x y z
N GLN A 1 6.71 2.03 -24.62
CA GLN A 1 5.70 1.39 -23.74
C GLN A 1 6.24 0.03 -23.26
N ASN A 2 6.30 -0.20 -21.94
CA ASN A 2 6.92 -1.39 -21.34
C ASN A 2 5.99 -2.63 -21.50
N LYS A 3 6.41 -3.59 -22.33
CA LYS A 3 5.63 -4.79 -22.69
C LYS A 3 5.30 -5.69 -21.49
N LEU A 4 6.07 -5.62 -20.40
CA LEU A 4 5.86 -6.43 -19.20
C LEU A 4 4.65 -5.97 -18.41
N ILE A 5 4.48 -4.65 -18.25
CA ILE A 5 3.35 -4.08 -17.49
C ILE A 5 2.01 -4.42 -18.17
N ARG A 6 1.97 -4.42 -19.51
CA ARG A 6 0.77 -4.83 -20.25
C ARG A 6 0.39 -6.31 -20.08
N LYS A 7 1.35 -7.19 -19.78
CA LYS A 7 1.04 -8.61 -19.51
C LYS A 7 0.49 -8.81 -18.11
N LEU A 8 0.91 -7.99 -17.14
CA LEU A 8 0.47 -8.12 -15.76
C LEU A 8 -0.97 -7.66 -15.53
N PHE A 9 -1.42 -6.65 -16.27
CA PHE A 9 -2.76 -6.03 -16.12
C PHE A 9 -3.73 -6.38 -17.26
N LYS A 10 -3.50 -7.47 -18.00
CA LYS A 10 -4.50 -8.00 -18.93
C LYS A 10 -5.50 -8.85 -18.15
N GLU A 11 -6.61 -8.22 -17.78
CA GLU A 11 -7.71 -8.79 -16.97
C GLU A 11 -8.54 -9.90 -17.66
N ASN A 12 -8.19 -10.34 -18.88
CA ASN A 12 -9.01 -11.27 -19.67
C ASN A 12 -8.59 -12.75 -19.66
N GLU A 13 -7.68 -13.17 -18.77
CA GLU A 13 -7.29 -14.60 -18.64
C GLU A 13 -7.59 -15.18 -17.24
N ILE A 14 -8.26 -14.46 -16.33
CA ILE A 14 -8.54 -14.98 -14.97
C ILE A 14 -9.65 -16.04 -14.97
N LYS A 15 -10.46 -16.16 -16.04
CA LYS A 15 -11.58 -17.11 -16.09
C LYS A 15 -11.22 -18.53 -16.54
N ASN A 16 -10.00 -18.80 -17.02
CA ASN A 16 -9.59 -20.14 -17.51
C ASN A 16 -8.28 -20.69 -16.92
N LEU A 17 -7.68 -20.03 -15.93
CA LEU A 17 -6.51 -20.56 -15.24
C LEU A 17 -6.94 -21.63 -14.22
N LYS A 18 -6.82 -22.91 -14.57
CA LYS A 18 -6.66 -23.98 -13.59
C LYS A 18 -5.46 -23.63 -12.71
N VAL A 19 -5.71 -23.16 -11.49
CA VAL A 19 -4.67 -22.92 -10.49
C VAL A 19 -3.98 -24.27 -10.22
N PRO A 20 -2.69 -24.45 -10.54
CA PRO A 20 -2.00 -25.67 -10.16
C PRO A 20 -1.74 -25.63 -8.65
N THR A 21 -2.49 -26.42 -7.88
CA THR A 21 -2.40 -26.54 -6.41
C THR A 21 -1.10 -27.19 -5.91
N LYS A 22 -0.01 -27.18 -6.68
CA LYS A 22 1.26 -27.77 -6.23
C LYS A 22 2.46 -27.15 -6.95
N VAL A 23 2.99 -26.07 -6.37
CA VAL A 23 4.33 -25.58 -6.71
C VAL A 23 5.34 -26.52 -6.04
N LYS A 24 5.96 -27.43 -6.83
CA LYS A 24 7.14 -28.18 -6.36
C LYS A 24 8.36 -27.27 -6.45
N VAL A 25 8.80 -26.76 -5.31
CA VAL A 25 10.08 -26.04 -5.18
C VAL A 25 11.18 -27.07 -5.00
N SER A 26 12.03 -27.27 -6.00
CA SER A 26 13.26 -28.05 -5.87
C SER A 26 14.43 -27.14 -5.52
N ALA A 27 15.20 -27.53 -4.51
CA ALA A 27 16.40 -26.80 -4.10
C ALA A 27 17.48 -26.90 -5.19
N ALA A 28 17.98 -25.74 -5.64
CA ALA A 28 19.11 -25.68 -6.55
C ALA A 28 20.39 -26.16 -5.83
N LYS A 29 21.16 -27.03 -6.48
CA LYS A 29 22.45 -27.54 -5.97
C LYS A 29 23.42 -26.38 -5.66
N PRO A 30 24.14 -26.40 -4.52
CA PRO A 30 25.07 -25.34 -4.17
C PRO A 30 26.35 -25.45 -5.01
N SER A 31 26.65 -24.43 -5.81
CA SER A 31 27.98 -24.21 -6.38
C SER A 31 28.86 -23.43 -5.41
N PRO A 32 30.18 -23.70 -5.34
CA PRO A 32 31.06 -23.08 -4.36
C PRO A 32 31.56 -21.70 -4.83
N VAL A 33 31.51 -20.75 -3.88
CA VAL A 33 32.26 -19.49 -3.73
C VAL A 33 32.35 -18.47 -4.89
N SER A 34 31.58 -17.39 -4.78
CA SER A 34 32.19 -16.05 -4.68
C SER A 34 31.35 -15.15 -3.76
N SER A 35 32.05 -14.52 -2.83
CA SER A 35 31.58 -13.67 -1.74
C SER A 35 31.13 -12.29 -2.25
N SER A 36 30.05 -12.23 -3.02
CA SER A 36 29.33 -10.97 -3.25
C SER A 36 27.88 -11.22 -3.69
N LYS A 37 27.10 -11.89 -2.84
CA LYS A 37 25.62 -11.79 -2.91
C LYS A 37 25.16 -10.41 -2.44
N GLN A 38 25.76 -9.33 -2.94
CA GLN A 38 25.09 -8.04 -2.94
C GLN A 38 24.00 -8.14 -3.99
N HIS A 39 22.83 -8.58 -3.54
CA HIS A 39 21.59 -8.44 -4.28
C HIS A 39 21.54 -6.99 -4.77
N LYS A 40 21.59 -6.77 -6.09
CA LYS A 40 21.60 -5.42 -6.66
C LYS A 40 20.45 -4.63 -6.03
N LYS A 41 20.75 -3.47 -5.42
CA LYS A 41 19.74 -2.65 -4.73
C LYS A 41 18.58 -2.40 -5.69
N THR A 42 17.41 -2.94 -5.37
CA THR A 42 16.21 -2.71 -6.18
C THR A 42 15.63 -1.36 -5.83
N VAL A 43 14.80 -0.81 -6.71
CA VAL A 43 14.02 0.40 -6.38
C VAL A 43 13.16 0.16 -5.13
N GLY A 44 12.62 -1.06 -4.98
CA GLY A 44 11.85 -1.46 -3.79
C GLY A 44 12.68 -1.46 -2.50
N SER A 45 13.94 -1.94 -2.53
CA SER A 45 14.79 -1.87 -1.33
C SER A 45 15.13 -0.43 -0.97
N GLN A 46 15.43 0.42 -1.95
CA GLN A 46 15.71 1.84 -1.72
C GLN A 46 14.50 2.60 -1.17
N PHE A 47 13.30 2.35 -1.71
CA PHE A 47 12.06 2.96 -1.22
C PHE A 47 11.76 2.54 0.22
N ARG A 48 11.89 1.25 0.54
CA ARG A 48 11.70 0.75 1.92
C ARG A 48 12.67 1.41 2.89
N ASP A 49 13.95 1.49 2.54
CA ASP A 49 14.97 2.07 3.41
C ASP A 49 14.70 3.57 3.63
N SER A 50 14.26 4.29 2.59
CA SER A 50 13.85 5.71 2.68
C SER A 50 12.59 5.89 3.54
N LEU A 51 11.60 5.01 3.40
CA LEU A 51 10.37 5.03 4.18
C LEU A 51 10.66 4.77 5.67
N ASN A 52 11.54 3.81 5.98
CA ASN A 52 11.94 3.53 7.36
C ASN A 52 12.61 4.73 8.02
N MET A 53 13.50 5.42 7.30
CA MET A 53 14.15 6.64 7.79
C MET A 53 13.13 7.76 8.04
N LEU A 54 12.17 7.94 7.12
CA LEU A 54 11.07 8.90 7.28
C LEU A 54 10.22 8.59 8.51
N MET A 55 9.79 7.34 8.67
CA MET A 55 8.97 6.92 9.83
C MET A 55 9.72 7.13 11.15
N GLY A 56 11.02 6.85 11.19
CA GLY A 56 11.86 7.14 12.37
C GLY A 56 11.85 8.62 12.74
N THR A 57 11.90 9.51 11.75
CA THR A 57 11.85 10.96 11.96
C THR A 57 10.47 11.41 12.45
N LEU A 58 9.40 10.95 11.80
CA LEU A 58 8.02 11.33 12.17
C LEU A 58 7.65 10.85 13.58
N ASN A 59 8.05 9.63 13.94
CA ASN A 59 7.78 9.05 15.26
C ASN A 59 8.54 9.75 16.40
N ALA A 60 9.60 10.51 16.09
CA ALA A 60 10.32 11.33 17.07
C ALA A 60 9.68 12.70 17.32
N THR A 61 8.57 13.01 16.63
CA THR A 61 7.85 14.29 16.74
C THR A 61 6.41 14.08 17.23
N THR A 62 5.73 15.17 17.60
CA THR A 62 4.30 15.17 17.87
C THR A 62 3.52 15.40 16.57
N PRO A 63 2.80 14.39 16.04
CA PRO A 63 2.14 14.52 14.75
C PRO A 63 0.79 15.25 14.85
N HIS A 64 0.49 16.06 13.83
CA HIS A 64 -0.84 16.61 13.59
C HIS A 64 -1.38 16.04 12.28
N TYR A 65 -2.61 15.53 12.30
CA TYR A 65 -3.18 14.81 11.16
C TYR A 65 -4.28 15.61 10.46
N VAL A 66 -4.20 15.70 9.13
CA VAL A 66 -5.27 16.20 8.26
C VAL A 66 -5.77 15.04 7.39
N ARG A 67 -7.09 14.82 7.38
CA ARG A 67 -7.74 13.80 6.55
C ARG A 67 -8.53 14.46 5.43
N CYS A 68 -8.04 14.35 4.20
CA CYS A 68 -8.73 14.86 3.03
C CYS A 68 -9.87 13.92 2.63
N ILE A 69 -11.06 14.47 2.38
CA ILE A 69 -12.23 13.72 1.91
C ILE A 69 -12.58 14.18 0.50
N LYS A 70 -12.72 13.23 -0.43
CA LYS A 70 -13.15 13.52 -1.80
C LYS A 70 -14.68 13.75 -1.81
N PRO A 71 -15.17 14.92 -2.28
CA PRO A 71 -16.59 15.26 -2.17
C PRO A 71 -17.47 14.53 -3.19
N ASN A 72 -16.97 14.29 -4.40
CA ASN A 72 -17.64 13.54 -5.48
C ASN A 72 -16.59 12.83 -6.35
N ASP A 73 -16.98 11.81 -7.12
CA ASP A 73 -16.01 11.04 -7.91
C ASP A 73 -15.72 11.65 -9.29
N GLU A 74 -16.68 12.43 -9.77
CA GLU A 74 -16.80 13.12 -11.07
C GLU A 74 -15.94 14.38 -11.19
N LYS A 75 -15.30 14.78 -10.09
CA LYS A 75 -14.46 15.99 -9.94
C LYS A 75 -15.20 17.29 -10.25
N GLN A 76 -16.51 17.31 -10.04
CA GLN A 76 -17.32 18.51 -10.22
C GLN A 76 -17.19 19.44 -9.02
N ALA A 77 -17.19 20.75 -9.28
CA ALA A 77 -17.21 21.74 -8.22
C ALA A 77 -18.60 21.78 -7.56
N PHE A 78 -18.64 22.04 -6.25
CA PHE A 78 -19.87 22.21 -5.47
C PHE A 78 -20.82 20.99 -5.41
N GLU A 79 -20.41 19.83 -5.92
CA GLU A 79 -21.15 18.58 -5.80
C GLU A 79 -20.64 17.74 -4.63
N TYR A 80 -21.56 17.22 -3.80
CA TYR A 80 -21.22 16.43 -2.62
C TYR A 80 -22.04 15.14 -2.56
N ASN A 81 -21.33 14.01 -2.50
CA ASN A 81 -21.91 12.69 -2.33
C ASN A 81 -21.74 12.22 -0.87
N PRO A 82 -22.80 12.27 -0.05
CA PRO A 82 -22.72 11.94 1.38
C PRO A 82 -22.39 10.46 1.60
N MET A 83 -22.91 9.55 0.77
CA MET A 83 -22.66 8.12 0.90
C MET A 83 -21.18 7.80 0.68
N ARG A 84 -20.58 8.46 -0.31
CA ARG A 84 -19.15 8.31 -0.61
C ARG A 84 -18.26 8.90 0.49
N ALA A 85 -18.65 10.03 1.07
CA ALA A 85 -17.94 10.62 2.19
C ALA A 85 -17.97 9.71 3.43
N VAL A 86 -19.13 9.14 3.78
CA VAL A 86 -19.26 8.20 4.91
C VAL A 86 -18.38 6.96 4.73
N GLN A 87 -18.32 6.41 3.50
CA GLN A 87 -17.42 5.28 3.21
C GLN A 87 -15.94 5.65 3.46
N GLN A 88 -15.51 6.83 3.02
CA GLN A 88 -14.15 7.32 3.27
C GLN A 88 -13.87 7.52 4.76
N LEU A 89 -14.81 8.10 5.51
CA LEU A 89 -14.68 8.30 6.96
C LEU A 89 -14.52 6.97 7.71
N ARG A 90 -15.24 5.92 7.29
CA ARG A 90 -15.08 4.56 7.84
C ARG A 90 -13.73 3.95 7.46
N ALA A 91 -13.35 4.01 6.18
CA ALA A 91 -12.10 3.42 5.68
C ALA A 91 -10.84 4.10 6.25
N CYS A 92 -10.90 5.41 6.47
CA CYS A 92 -9.82 6.18 7.08
C CYS A 92 -9.78 6.11 8.61
N GLY A 93 -10.71 5.37 9.25
CA GLY A 93 -10.78 5.22 10.70
C GLY A 93 -11.19 6.49 11.45
N VAL A 94 -11.73 7.51 10.76
CA VAL A 94 -12.07 8.81 11.37
C VAL A 94 -13.13 8.64 12.46
N LEU A 95 -14.14 7.80 12.21
CA LEU A 95 -15.19 7.53 13.20
C LEU A 95 -14.63 6.92 14.49
N GLU A 96 -13.66 6.03 14.35
CA GLU A 96 -13.00 5.38 15.48
C GLU A 96 -12.11 6.37 16.25
N THR A 97 -11.37 7.21 15.54
CA THR A 97 -10.58 8.29 16.14
C THR A 97 -11.47 9.26 16.95
N ILE A 98 -12.63 9.64 16.42
CA ILE A 98 -13.60 10.48 17.14
C ILE A 98 -14.08 9.76 18.40
N ARG A 99 -14.43 8.48 18.30
CA ARG A 99 -14.90 7.66 19.42
C ARG A 99 -13.87 7.60 20.55
N ILE A 100 -12.60 7.38 20.22
CA ILE A 100 -11.50 7.34 21.21
C ILE A 100 -11.29 8.72 21.84
N SER A 101 -11.26 9.78 21.03
CA SER A 101 -11.06 11.15 21.51
C SER A 101 -12.19 11.60 22.45
N ALA A 102 -13.44 11.26 22.12
CA ALA A 102 -14.63 11.58 22.90
C ALA A 102 -14.67 10.88 24.26
N ALA A 103 -13.96 9.76 24.43
CA ALA A 103 -13.86 9.02 25.69
C ALA A 103 -12.94 9.68 26.73
N GLY A 104 -12.44 10.90 26.46
CA GLY A 104 -11.61 11.64 27.41
C GLY A 104 -10.12 11.36 27.28
N PHE A 105 -9.66 10.90 26.11
CA PHE A 105 -8.26 10.94 25.71
C PHE A 105 -8.00 12.09 24.72
N PRO A 106 -8.24 13.36 25.10
CA PRO A 106 -7.79 14.46 24.27
C PRO A 106 -6.26 14.52 24.33
N SER A 107 -5.66 14.87 23.20
CA SER A 107 -4.29 15.40 23.16
C SER A 107 -4.20 16.72 23.91
#